data_AF-A0A2T4D7H9-F1
#
_entry.id   AF-A0A2T4D7H9-F1
#
_cell.length_a   1.000
_cell.length_b   1.000
_cell.length_c   1.000
_cell.angle_alpha   90.00
_cell.angle_beta   90.00
_cell.angle_gamma   90.00
#
_symmetry.space_group_name_H-M   'P 1'
#
loop_
_entity.id
_entity.type
_entity.pdbx_description
1 polymer ?
#
loop_
_entity_poly.entity_id
_entity_poly.type
_entity_poly.pdbx_seq_one_letter_code
_entity_poly.pdbx_strand_id
1 'polypeptide(L)'
;MNKPKEFWIKNMVCNRCSKVIKQELQELEVTVLSLELGRLLVEAPKKTSNEIVEAVTTVLHANDFEIVQKEEEMLTERIKIILIEQLQELPLHIKVKTSELLASRLHK
;
A
#
# COMPACT_ATOMS: atom_id res chain seq x y z
N MET A 1 21.45 -1.82 -17.74
CA MET A 1 20.94 -2.35 -16.47
C MET A 1 19.82 -1.43 -16.01
N ASN A 2 18.61 -1.95 -15.84
CA ASN A 2 17.49 -1.13 -15.40
C ASN A 2 17.60 -0.88 -13.89
N LYS A 3 17.45 0.36 -13.46
CA LYS A 3 17.54 0.74 -12.05
C LYS A 3 16.25 0.35 -11.31
N PRO A 4 16.29 0.15 -9.98
CA PRO A 4 15.11 0.04 -9.15
C PRO A 4 14.14 1.20 -9.38
N LYS A 5 12.84 0.92 -9.35
CA LYS A 5 11.76 1.87 -9.55
C LYS A 5 10.86 1.92 -8.33
N GLU A 6 10.60 3.12 -7.84
CA GLU A 6 9.75 3.38 -6.68
C GLU A 6 8.37 3.85 -7.11
N PHE A 7 7.35 3.37 -6.39
CA PHE A 7 5.94 3.72 -6.56
C PHE A 7 5.35 4.11 -5.21
N TRP A 8 4.55 5.17 -5.23
CA TRP A 8 3.69 5.56 -4.11
C TRP A 8 2.28 5.00 -4.35
N ILE A 9 1.70 4.40 -3.33
CA ILE A 9 0.44 3.66 -3.43
C ILE A 9 -0.62 4.33 -2.58
N LYS A 10 -1.78 4.58 -3.19
CA LYS A 10 -2.99 5.10 -2.55
C LYS A 10 -3.85 3.96 -2.03
N ASN A 11 -4.63 4.24 -0.98
CA ASN A 11 -5.57 3.32 -0.32
C ASN A 11 -4.91 2.17 0.47
N MET A 12 -3.58 2.12 0.54
CA MET A 12 -2.86 1.12 1.33
C MET A 12 -2.77 1.52 2.81
N VAL A 13 -3.75 1.10 3.60
CA VAL A 13 -3.87 1.42 5.05
C VAL A 13 -3.46 0.27 5.98
N CYS A 14 -3.16 -0.91 5.43
CA CYS A 14 -2.60 -2.02 6.18
C CYS A 14 -1.71 -2.91 5.30
N ASN A 15 -0.85 -3.71 5.92
CA ASN A 15 0.06 -4.63 5.22
C ASN A 15 -0.58 -5.99 4.87
N ARG A 16 -1.89 -6.18 5.07
CA ARG A 16 -2.56 -7.49 4.88
C ARG A 16 -2.46 -8.00 3.44
N CYS A 17 -2.45 -7.11 2.45
CA CYS A 17 -2.34 -7.47 1.03
C CYS A 17 -0.87 -7.60 0.56
N SER A 18 0.11 -7.32 1.43
CA SER A 18 1.52 -7.25 1.02
C SER A 18 2.06 -8.57 0.44
N LYS A 19 1.63 -9.70 1.00
CA LYS A 19 2.03 -11.03 0.52
C LYS A 19 1.45 -11.32 -0.87
N VAL A 20 0.19 -10.96 -1.09
CA VAL A 20 -0.50 -11.16 -2.38
C VAL A 20 0.14 -10.30 -3.47
N ILE A 21 0.34 -9.01 -3.21
CA ILE A 21 1.01 -8.09 -4.14
C ILE A 21 2.41 -8.59 -4.52
N LYS A 22 3.19 -9.05 -3.54
CA LYS A 22 4.53 -9.60 -3.79
C LYS A 22 4.49 -10.82 -4.71
N GLN A 23 3.55 -11.73 -4.46
CA GLN A 23 3.41 -12.94 -5.26
C GLN A 23 2.98 -12.62 -6.70
N GLU A 24 1.94 -11.80 -6.87
CA GLU A 24 1.44 -11.43 -8.19
C GLU A 24 2.48 -10.66 -9.03
N LEU A 25 3.25 -9.76 -8.42
CA LEU A 25 4.36 -9.08 -9.11
C LEU A 25 5.47 -10.05 -9.50
N GLN A 26 5.79 -11.01 -8.63
CA GLN A 26 6.80 -12.02 -8.92
C GLN A 26 6.40 -12.95 -10.07
N GLU A 27 5.12 -13.30 -10.17
CA GLU A 27 4.55 -14.05 -11.31
C GLU A 27 4.68 -13.27 -12.63
N LEU A 28 4.69 -11.94 -12.56
CA LEU A 28 4.95 -11.06 -13.70
C LEU A 28 6.45 -10.79 -13.94
N GLU A 29 7.37 -11.51 -13.30
CA GLU A 29 8.82 -11.27 -13.36
C GLU A 29 9.26 -9.88 -12.86
N VAL A 30 8.51 -9.30 -11.92
CA VAL A 30 8.83 -8.04 -11.23
C VAL A 30 9.25 -8.37 -9.80
N THR A 31 10.54 -8.19 -9.49
CA THR A 31 11.08 -8.45 -8.16
C THR A 31 10.73 -7.30 -7.22
N VAL A 32 10.06 -7.60 -6.09
CA VAL A 32 9.82 -6.62 -5.03
C VAL A 32 11.03 -6.53 -4.11
N LEU A 33 11.68 -5.36 -4.08
CA LEU A 33 12.82 -5.07 -3.21
C LEU A 33 12.37 -4.58 -1.83
N SER A 34 11.35 -3.72 -1.79
CA SER A 34 10.70 -3.27 -0.55
C SER A 34 9.21 -3.05 -0.77
N LEU A 35 8.41 -3.35 0.24
CA LEU A 35 6.98 -3.02 0.28
C LEU A 35 6.62 -2.61 1.71
N GLU A 36 6.47 -1.30 1.88
CA GLU A 36 6.08 -0.62 3.10
C GLU A 36 4.67 -0.03 2.91
N LEU A 37 4.07 0.49 4.00
CA LEU A 37 2.75 1.10 3.92
C LEU A 37 2.78 2.27 2.91
N GLY A 38 2.07 2.12 1.80
CA GLY A 38 1.99 3.13 0.74
C GLY A 38 3.25 3.30 -0.13
N ARG A 39 4.28 2.45 0.00
CA ARG A 39 5.52 2.54 -0.80
C ARG A 39 5.97 1.18 -1.31
N LEU A 40 6.27 1.11 -2.60
CA LEU A 40 6.72 -0.09 -3.28
C LEU A 40 7.98 0.21 -4.09
N LEU A 41 9.03 -0.57 -3.86
CA LEU A 41 10.28 -0.53 -4.62
C LEU A 41 10.45 -1.85 -5.36
N VAL A 42 10.62 -1.79 -6.68
CA VAL A 42 10.74 -2.98 -7.54
C VAL A 42 11.93 -2.91 -8.49
N GLU A 43 12.33 -4.07 -9.00
CA GLU A 43 13.32 -4.22 -10.06
C GLU A 43 12.86 -5.29 -11.06
N ALA A 44 13.01 -5.02 -12.35
CA ALA A 44 12.78 -6.00 -13.41
C ALA A 44 13.80 -5.77 -14.55
N PRO A 45 14.99 -6.43 -14.49
CA PRO A 45 16.10 -6.12 -15.39
C PRO A 45 15.82 -6.40 -16.88
N LYS A 46 14.85 -7.28 -17.15
CA LYS A 46 14.45 -7.72 -18.50
C LYS A 46 13.26 -6.94 -19.08
N LYS A 47 12.67 -6.01 -18.33
CA LYS A 47 11.50 -5.23 -18.73
C LYS A 47 11.86 -3.77 -18.96
N THR A 48 11.13 -3.10 -19.83
CA THR A 48 11.18 -1.65 -20.03
C THR A 48 10.51 -0.92 -18.86
N SER A 49 10.78 0.39 -18.75
CA SER A 49 10.16 1.23 -17.72
C SER A 49 8.62 1.21 -17.79
N ASN A 50 8.05 1.14 -19.01
CA ASN A 50 6.60 1.12 -19.23
C ASN A 50 5.98 -0.22 -18.84
N GLU A 51 6.60 -1.34 -19.23
CA GLU A 51 6.16 -2.69 -18.83
C GLU A 51 6.15 -2.85 -17.30
N ILE A 52 7.11 -2.24 -16.58
CA ILE A 52 7.11 -2.23 -15.12
C ILE A 52 5.92 -1.44 -14.57
N VAL A 53 5.63 -0.24 -15.13
CA VAL A 53 4.47 0.55 -14.67
C VAL A 53 3.18 -0.21 -14.92
N GLU A 54 3.03 -0.81 -16.10
CA GLU A 54 1.84 -1.56 -16.47
C GLU A 54 1.61 -2.75 -15.53
N ALA A 55 2.63 -3.59 -15.32
CA ALA A 55 2.56 -4.73 -14.40
C ALA A 55 2.18 -4.30 -12.97
N VAL A 56 2.83 -3.24 -12.45
CA VAL A 56 2.52 -2.72 -11.12
C VAL A 56 1.11 -2.15 -11.04
N THR A 57 0.67 -1.42 -12.06
CA THR A 57 -0.68 -0.85 -12.13
C THR A 57 -1.73 -1.96 -12.13
N THR A 58 -1.54 -3.00 -12.94
CA THR A 58 -2.46 -4.14 -13.02
C THR A 58 -2.61 -4.84 -11.67
N VAL A 59 -1.50 -5.16 -11.01
CA VAL A 59 -1.53 -5.82 -9.68
C VAL A 59 -2.18 -4.93 -8.64
N LEU A 60 -1.82 -3.65 -8.59
CA LEU A 60 -2.39 -2.73 -7.60
C LEU A 60 -3.90 -2.56 -7.80
N HIS A 61 -4.35 -2.35 -9.05
CA HIS A 61 -5.77 -2.18 -9.36
C HIS A 61 -6.59 -3.43 -9.05
N ALA A 62 -6.05 -4.63 -9.28
CA ALA A 62 -6.70 -5.89 -8.92
C ALA A 62 -6.90 -6.05 -7.40
N ASN A 63 -6.13 -5.30 -6.61
CA ASN A 63 -6.16 -5.30 -5.14
C ASN A 63 -6.74 -3.98 -4.56
N ASP A 64 -7.51 -3.23 -5.35
CA ASP A 64 -8.15 -1.94 -4.97
C ASP A 64 -7.18 -0.82 -4.55
N PHE A 65 -5.93 -0.91 -5.01
CA PHE A 65 -4.90 0.10 -4.82
C PHE A 65 -4.65 0.88 -6.12
N GLU A 66 -4.14 2.10 -6.00
CA GLU A 66 -3.81 2.96 -7.15
C GLU A 66 -2.37 3.48 -6.99
N ILE A 67 -1.67 3.70 -8.10
CA ILE A 67 -0.43 4.46 -8.10
C ILE A 67 -0.76 5.95 -7.95
N VAL A 68 -0.12 6.61 -7.01
CA VAL A 68 -0.21 8.06 -6.83
C VAL A 68 0.43 8.76 -8.02
N GLN A 69 -0.30 9.69 -8.65
CA GLN A 69 0.19 10.41 -9.83
C GLN A 69 0.61 11.85 -9.54
N LYS A 70 0.10 12.45 -8.45
CA LYS A 70 0.31 13.87 -8.11
C LYS A 70 1.05 14.01 -6.79
N GLU A 71 1.87 15.06 -6.66
CA GLU A 71 2.61 15.36 -5.42
C GLU A 71 1.67 15.62 -4.24
N GLU A 72 0.53 16.28 -4.46
CA GLU A 72 -0.48 16.55 -3.43
C GLU A 72 -1.10 15.26 -2.86
N GLU A 73 -1.34 14.29 -3.74
CA GLU A 73 -1.82 12.97 -3.35
C GLU A 73 -0.75 12.21 -2.56
N MET A 74 0.53 12.34 -2.96
CA MET A 74 1.66 11.74 -2.23
C MET A 74 1.78 12.30 -0.82
N LEU A 75 1.64 13.62 -0.67
CA LEU A 75 1.61 14.28 0.63
C LEU A 75 0.44 13.76 1.48
N THR A 76 -0.75 13.63 0.87
CA THR A 76 -1.94 13.11 1.56
C THR A 76 -1.74 11.69 2.06
N GLU A 77 -1.20 10.78 1.24
CA GLU A 77 -0.93 9.40 1.68
C GLU A 77 0.15 9.35 2.77
N ARG A 78 1.21 10.17 2.68
CA ARG A 78 2.22 10.28 3.75
C ARG A 78 1.61 10.74 5.08
N ILE A 79 0.74 11.74 5.05
CA ILE A 79 0.04 12.22 6.26
C ILE A 79 -0.79 11.09 6.87
N LYS A 80 -1.55 10.34 6.05
CA LYS A 80 -2.35 9.20 6.53
C LYS A 80 -1.49 8.11 7.18
N ILE A 81 -0.35 7.76 6.57
CA ILE A 81 0.59 6.77 7.12
C ILE A 81 1.09 7.21 8.49
N ILE A 82 1.57 8.47 8.60
CA ILE A 82 2.03 9.03 9.87
C ILE A 82 0.92 8.98 10.93
N LEU A 83 -0.31 9.37 10.58
CA LEU A 83 -1.44 9.31 11.51
C LEU A 83 -1.79 7.88 11.95
N ILE A 84 -1.70 6.89 11.05
CA ILE A 84 -1.91 5.48 11.38
C ILE A 84 -0.86 4.99 12.36
N GLU A 85 0.42 5.30 12.11
CA GLU A 85 1.53 4.96 13.01
C GLU A 85 1.34 5.60 14.39
N GLN A 86 0.97 6.88 14.46
CA GLN A 86 0.71 7.55 15.73
C GLN A 86 -0.49 6.95 16.48
N LEU A 87 -1.58 6.59 15.78
CA LEU A 87 -2.75 5.96 16.39
C LEU A 87 -2.45 4.60 17.03
N GLN A 88 -1.48 3.85 16.50
CA GLN A 88 -1.07 2.56 17.08
C GLN A 88 -0.38 2.71 18.43
N GLU A 89 0.35 3.81 18.64
CA GLU A 89 1.09 4.10 19.87
C GLU A 89 0.24 4.81 20.93
N LEU A 90 -0.91 5.39 20.55
CA LEU A 90 -1.76 6.11 21.48
C LEU A 90 -2.53 5.15 22.41
N PRO A 91 -2.61 5.45 23.72
CA PRO A 91 -3.40 4.65 24.64
C PRO A 91 -4.89 4.76 24.28
N LEU A 92 -5.44 3.68 23.73
CA LEU A 92 -6.88 3.56 23.51
C LEU A 92 -7.56 3.28 24.86
N HIS A 93 -8.17 4.29 25.46
CA HIS A 93 -8.98 4.15 26.67
C HIS A 93 -10.37 3.54 26.39
N ILE A 94 -10.42 2.50 25.55
CA ILE A 94 -11.65 1.78 25.21
C ILE A 94 -11.83 0.65 26.22
N LYS A 95 -12.87 0.75 27.05
CA LYS A 95 -13.19 -0.22 28.12
C LYS A 95 -14.01 -1.43 27.66
N VAL A 96 -14.36 -1.46 26.38
CA VAL A 96 -15.20 -2.49 25.76
C VAL A 96 -14.49 -3.06 24.53
N LYS A 97 -14.96 -4.19 23.99
CA LYS A 97 -14.41 -4.70 22.74
C LYS A 97 -14.65 -3.69 21.61
N THR A 98 -13.72 -3.54 20.68
CA THR A 98 -13.87 -2.64 19.52
C THR A 98 -15.15 -2.93 18.74
N SER A 99 -15.50 -4.20 18.57
CA SER A 99 -16.75 -4.62 17.92
C SER A 99 -18.01 -4.11 18.65
N GLU A 100 -18.00 -4.10 19.98
CA GLU A 100 -19.11 -3.60 20.81
C GLU A 100 -19.23 -2.07 20.74
N LEU A 101 -18.08 -1.36 20.75
CA LEU A 101 -18.04 0.07 20.51
C LEU A 101 -18.61 0.42 19.13
N LEU A 102 -18.22 -0.30 18.08
CA LEU A 102 -18.67 -0.05 16.72
C LEU A 102 -20.17 -0.33 16.55
N ALA A 103 -20.68 -1.45 17.08
CA ALA A 103 -22.10 -1.79 17.04
C ALA A 103 -22.96 -0.71 17.73
N SER A 104 -22.52 -0.23 18.90
CA SER A 104 -23.25 0.80 19.64
C SER A 104 -23.27 2.17 18.95
N ARG A 105 -22.31 2.47 18.07
CA ARG A 105 -22.19 3.75 17.36
C ARG A 105 -22.74 3.74 15.94
N LEU A 106 -22.64 2.61 15.22
CA LEU A 106 -23.05 2.49 13.83
C LEU A 106 -24.49 2.00 13.67
N HIS A 107 -25.16 1.61 14.76
CA HIS A 107 -26.51 1.05 14.75
C HIS A 107 -26.67 -0.09 13.72
N LYS A 108 -25.62 -0.90 13.59
CA LYS A 108 -25.56 -2.10 12.75
C LYS A 108 -25.21 -3.31 13.60
#